data_AF-A0A3M6TFW3-F1
#
_entry.id   AF-A0A3M6TFW3-F1
#
_cell.length_a   1.000
_cell.length_b   1.000
_cell.length_c   1.000
_cell.angle_alpha   90.00
_cell.angle_beta   90.00
_cell.angle_gamma   90.00
#
_symmetry.space_group_name_H-M   'P 1'
#
loop_
_entity.id
_entity.type
_entity.pdbx_description
1 polymer ?
#
loop_
_entity_poly.entity_id
_entity_poly.type
_entity_poly.pdbx_seq_one_letter_code
_entity_poly.pdbx_strand_id
1 'polypeptide(L)'
;MDKKEKRKILFVKHFGLTDSANTEVWKSLVYQVSSIYRASKDNNAPLVVVIQHSCLVALGHEWKIFVQCRTTPSHQERKTTNTSDWREVTDVIPDAKVEQKHNDVVVTLPQLNEDIEISAFGIPGTVDQKRMKMAIFGKKPTQGRDWKLKDQPNTPLFVTKKSEP
;
A
#
# COMPACT_ATOMS: atom_id res chain seq x y z
N MET A 1 -27.98 -19.76 4.95
CA MET A 1 -26.98 -18.86 4.33
C MET A 1 -26.78 -17.64 5.22
N ASP A 2 -25.72 -17.61 6.04
CA ASP A 2 -25.46 -16.49 6.95
C ASP A 2 -24.58 -15.44 6.27
N LYS A 3 -25.12 -14.23 6.09
CA LYS A 3 -24.39 -13.07 5.55
C LYS A 3 -23.38 -12.58 6.61
N LYS A 4 -22.08 -12.73 6.35
CA LYS A 4 -21.00 -12.12 7.15
C LYS A 4 -21.08 -10.59 7.03
N GLU A 5 -21.36 -9.91 8.13
CA GLU A 5 -21.27 -8.43 8.22
C GLU A 5 -19.81 -8.03 8.43
N LYS A 6 -19.28 -7.15 7.56
CA LYS A 6 -17.92 -6.61 7.66
C LYS A 6 -17.99 -5.19 8.21
N ARG A 7 -17.44 -4.94 9.39
CA ARG A 7 -17.21 -3.57 9.90
C ARG A 7 -15.78 -3.15 9.60
N LYS A 8 -15.59 -1.95 9.05
CA LYS A 8 -14.28 -1.38 8.72
C LYS A 8 -13.94 -0.32 9.78
N ILE A 9 -12.83 -0.50 10.48
CA ILE A 9 -12.25 0.51 11.37
C ILE A 9 -10.94 0.97 10.71
N LEU A 10 -10.77 2.28 10.56
CA LEU A 10 -9.58 2.90 9.97
C LEU A 10 -8.67 3.36 11.11
N PHE A 11 -7.42 2.88 11.12
CA PHE A 11 -6.38 3.37 12.01
C PHE A 11 -5.34 4.11 11.20
N VAL A 12 -4.72 5.13 11.80
CA VAL A 12 -3.69 5.94 11.15
C VAL A 12 -2.39 5.81 11.95
N LYS A 13 -1.29 5.46 11.27
CA LYS A 13 0.04 5.35 11.88
C LYS A 13 0.86 6.59 11.54
N HIS A 14 1.36 7.28 12.57
CA HIS A 14 2.32 8.37 12.45
C HIS A 14 3.73 7.85 12.20
N PHE A 15 4.45 8.47 11.28
CA PHE A 15 5.89 8.27 11.07
C PHE A 15 6.64 9.51 11.61
N GLY A 16 6.45 9.82 12.89
CA GLY A 16 7.23 10.86 13.55
C GLY A 16 8.64 10.35 13.87
N LEU A 17 9.66 11.17 13.59
CA LEU A 17 11.03 10.98 14.08
C LEU A 17 11.00 10.87 15.61
N THR A 18 11.58 9.80 16.15
CA THR A 18 12.07 9.80 17.53
C THR A 18 13.39 10.56 17.55
N ASP A 19 13.45 11.68 18.26
CA ASP A 19 14.67 12.45 18.48
C ASP A 19 15.75 11.57 19.11
N SER A 20 16.75 11.20 18.31
CA SER A 20 18.03 10.72 18.78
C SER A 20 19.10 11.43 17.97
N ALA A 21 19.82 12.33 18.64
CA ALA A 21 20.92 13.08 18.07
C ALA A 21 22.03 12.11 17.63
N ASN A 22 22.06 11.79 16.34
CA ASN A 22 23.26 11.34 15.66
C ASN A 22 23.21 11.85 14.22
N THR A 23 24.25 12.61 13.86
CA THR A 23 24.46 13.25 12.58
C THR A 23 24.82 12.21 11.53
N GLU A 24 23.86 11.38 11.13
CA GLU A 24 23.99 10.52 9.96
C GLU A 24 23.20 11.16 8.81
N VAL A 25 23.80 11.19 7.62
CA VAL A 25 23.17 11.67 6.38
C VAL A 25 21.85 10.92 6.20
N TRP A 26 20.73 11.60 6.44
CA TRP A 26 19.39 11.04 6.40
C TRP A 26 19.08 10.54 4.98
N LYS A 27 19.36 9.26 4.71
CA LYS A 27 18.82 8.59 3.53
C LYS A 27 17.31 8.58 3.68
N SER A 28 16.61 9.31 2.82
CA SER A 28 15.15 9.34 2.81
C SER A 28 14.62 7.91 2.71
N LEU A 29 13.91 7.46 3.74
CA LEU A 29 13.37 6.10 3.79
C LEU A 29 12.25 5.98 2.76
N VAL A 30 12.47 5.11 1.76
CA VAL A 30 11.47 4.75 0.76
C VAL A 30 10.62 3.59 1.28
N TYR A 31 9.30 3.72 1.23
CA TYR A 31 8.36 2.68 1.68
C TYR A 31 7.52 2.16 0.53
N GLN A 32 7.31 0.85 0.48
CA GLN A 32 6.27 0.27 -0.38
C GLN A 32 4.89 0.57 0.22
N VAL A 33 4.05 1.30 -0.52
CA VAL A 33 2.77 1.84 -0.04
C VAL A 33 1.55 1.19 -0.71
N SER A 34 1.77 0.26 -1.64
CA SER A 34 0.74 -0.58 -2.25
C SER A 34 1.10 -2.08 -2.19
N SER A 35 0.16 -2.92 -2.61
CA SER A 35 0.46 -4.29 -3.05
C SER A 35 1.28 -4.29 -4.35
N ILE A 36 1.84 -5.45 -4.68
CA ILE A 36 2.50 -5.70 -5.96
C ILE A 36 1.45 -6.20 -6.96
N TYR A 37 1.46 -5.62 -8.16
CA TYR A 37 0.60 -5.99 -9.27
C TYR A 37 1.46 -6.63 -10.37
N ARG A 38 0.88 -7.55 -11.13
CA ARG A 38 1.52 -8.15 -12.30
C ARG A 38 0.87 -7.59 -13.56
N ALA A 39 1.70 -7.09 -14.46
CA ALA A 39 1.31 -6.66 -15.79
C ALA A 39 1.96 -7.63 -16.78
N SER A 40 1.13 -8.44 -17.43
CA SER A 40 1.60 -9.44 -18.38
C SER A 40 1.83 -8.83 -19.75
N LYS A 41 2.77 -9.43 -20.49
CA LYS A 41 2.94 -9.22 -21.91
C LYS A 41 1.61 -9.47 -22.62
N ASP A 42 1.07 -8.41 -23.20
CA ASP A 42 -0.10 -8.46 -24.06
C ASP A 42 0.17 -7.59 -25.30
N ASN A 43 -0.30 -8.07 -26.47
CA ASN A 43 -0.23 -7.33 -27.71
C ASN A 43 -1.32 -6.25 -27.81
N ASN A 44 -2.31 -6.27 -26.90
CA ASN A 44 -3.32 -5.24 -26.80
C ASN A 44 -2.85 -4.10 -25.89
N ALA A 45 -2.30 -3.05 -26.50
CA ALA A 45 -1.94 -1.80 -25.83
C ALA A 45 -3.03 -0.72 -26.02
N PRO A 46 -3.16 0.24 -25.09
CA PRO A 46 -2.42 0.39 -23.83
C PRO A 46 -3.04 -0.40 -22.66
N LEU A 47 -2.18 -0.91 -21.76
CA LEU A 47 -2.60 -1.59 -20.53
C LEU A 47 -2.73 -0.58 -19.38
N VAL A 48 -3.87 -0.58 -18.68
CA VAL A 48 -4.12 0.32 -17.56
C VAL A 48 -4.12 -0.44 -16.23
N VAL A 49 -3.22 -0.07 -15.32
CA VAL A 49 -3.10 -0.63 -13.96
C VAL A 49 -3.50 0.43 -12.93
N VAL A 50 -4.52 0.13 -12.11
CA VAL A 50 -4.94 1.01 -11.01
C VAL A 50 -4.36 0.47 -9.70
N ILE A 51 -3.43 1.21 -9.11
CA ILE A 51 -2.67 0.83 -7.92
C ILE A 51 -3.21 1.57 -6.71
N GLN A 52 -3.97 0.88 -5.85
CA GLN A 52 -4.37 1.46 -4.56
C GLN A 52 -3.17 1.59 -3.63
N HIS A 53 -2.98 2.77 -3.03
CA HIS A 53 -1.96 3.03 -2.03
C HIS A 53 -2.54 3.42 -0.67
N SER A 54 -1.69 3.32 0.33
CA SER A 54 -2.05 3.50 1.74
C SER A 54 -1.59 4.83 2.31
N CYS A 55 -0.83 5.66 1.59
CA CYS A 55 -0.54 7.04 2.01
C CYS A 55 -1.82 7.82 2.30
N LEU A 56 -1.85 8.56 3.41
CA LEU A 56 -2.88 9.55 3.67
C LEU A 56 -2.54 10.83 2.91
N VAL A 57 -3.24 11.09 1.81
CA VAL A 57 -3.02 12.28 0.97
C VAL A 57 -4.07 13.33 1.34
N ALA A 58 -3.71 14.32 2.15
CA ALA A 58 -4.59 15.43 2.51
C ALA A 58 -3.77 16.73 2.63
N LEU A 59 -4.44 17.88 2.79
CA LEU A 59 -3.76 19.16 2.93
C LEU A 59 -2.77 19.13 4.10
N GLY A 60 -1.51 19.51 3.85
CA GLY A 60 -0.43 19.47 4.84
C GLY A 60 0.36 18.15 4.88
N HIS A 61 0.03 17.17 4.04
CA HIS A 61 0.83 15.96 3.82
C HIS A 61 1.67 16.09 2.55
N GLU A 62 2.92 15.62 2.60
CA GLU A 62 3.95 15.87 1.57
C GLU A 62 4.48 14.56 0.96
N TRP A 63 3.66 13.52 0.96
CA TRP A 63 4.04 12.22 0.40
C TRP A 63 4.51 12.38 -1.05
N LYS A 64 5.79 12.09 -1.30
CA LYS A 64 6.29 11.90 -2.66
C LYS A 64 5.99 10.46 -3.07
N ILE A 65 4.90 10.26 -3.81
CA ILE A 65 4.50 8.94 -4.33
C ILE A 65 5.04 8.76 -5.74
N PHE A 66 5.66 7.62 -6.01
CA PHE A 66 6.17 7.24 -7.32
C PHE A 66 5.94 5.75 -7.55
N VAL A 67 6.06 5.32 -8.81
CA VAL A 67 5.81 3.93 -9.19
C VAL A 67 7.09 3.30 -9.68
N GLN A 68 7.39 2.12 -9.16
CA GLN A 68 8.53 1.33 -9.62
C GLN A 68 8.04 0.01 -10.20
N CYS A 69 8.83 -0.54 -11.12
CA CYS A 69 8.66 -1.87 -11.66
C CYS A 69 9.95 -2.69 -11.55
N ARG A 70 9.78 -4.01 -11.67
CA ARG A 70 10.85 -4.98 -11.86
C ARG A 70 10.40 -6.03 -12.86
N THR A 71 11.34 -6.60 -13.61
CA THR A 71 11.06 -7.76 -14.45
C THR A 71 10.85 -8.98 -13.57
N THR A 72 9.90 -9.83 -13.95
CA THR A 72 9.67 -11.07 -13.23
C THR A 72 10.83 -12.02 -13.59
N PRO A 73 11.59 -12.57 -12.63
CA PRO A 73 12.69 -13.46 -12.97
C PRO A 73 12.14 -14.64 -13.76
N SER A 74 12.68 -14.84 -14.98
CA SER A 74 12.39 -16.06 -15.72
C SER A 74 12.85 -17.26 -14.89
N HIS A 75 12.19 -18.41 -15.06
CA HIS A 75 12.46 -19.63 -14.28
C HIS A 75 13.94 -20.09 -14.28
N GLN A 76 14.81 -19.48 -15.09
CA GLN A 76 16.23 -19.80 -15.23
C GLN A 76 17.16 -19.01 -14.29
N GLU A 77 16.75 -17.87 -13.72
CA GLU A 77 17.61 -17.05 -12.85
C GLU A 77 17.34 -17.30 -11.36
N ARG A 78 17.58 -18.55 -10.93
CA ARG A 78 17.84 -18.82 -9.51
C ARG A 78 19.35 -18.78 -9.27
N LYS A 79 19.95 -17.58 -9.13
CA LYS A 79 21.20 -17.41 -8.36
C LYS A 79 21.59 -15.94 -8.13
N THR A 80 21.77 -15.64 -6.85
CA THR A 80 22.77 -14.71 -6.27
C THR A 80 22.68 -13.22 -6.60
N THR A 81 21.78 -12.50 -5.92
CA THR A 81 22.07 -11.37 -5.00
C THR A 81 20.75 -10.77 -4.51
N ASN A 82 20.70 -10.40 -3.23
CA ASN A 82 19.50 -9.93 -2.53
C ASN A 82 19.11 -8.48 -2.89
N THR A 83 18.77 -8.20 -4.15
CA THR A 83 17.92 -7.06 -4.51
C THR A 83 17.26 -7.37 -5.85
N SER A 84 15.95 -7.57 -5.84
CA SER A 84 15.19 -7.29 -7.04
C SER A 84 15.20 -5.77 -7.22
N ASP A 85 15.99 -5.26 -8.15
CA ASP A 85 16.18 -3.81 -8.30
C ASP A 85 14.91 -3.18 -8.87
N TRP A 86 14.04 -2.73 -7.97
CA TRP A 86 12.90 -1.88 -8.30
C TRP A 86 13.43 -0.58 -8.92
N ARG A 87 12.98 -0.26 -10.13
CA ARG A 87 13.36 0.95 -10.87
C ARG A 87 12.12 1.75 -11.21
N GLU A 88 12.24 3.06 -11.32
CA GLU A 88 11.10 3.91 -11.68
C GLU A 88 10.49 3.45 -13.02
N VAL A 89 9.16 3.38 -13.09
CA VAL A 89 8.49 2.79 -14.27
C VAL A 89 8.81 3.57 -15.54
N THR A 90 8.98 4.88 -15.45
CA THR A 90 9.35 5.75 -16.58
C THR A 90 10.80 5.60 -17.01
N ASP A 91 11.69 5.11 -16.14
CA ASP A 91 13.09 4.82 -16.52
C ASP A 91 13.18 3.52 -17.33
N VAL A 92 12.33 2.54 -17.00
CA VAL A 92 12.30 1.23 -17.68
C VAL A 92 11.40 1.29 -18.92
N ILE A 93 10.31 2.03 -18.85
CA ILE A 93 9.27 2.14 -19.87
C ILE A 93 8.96 3.64 -20.07
N PRO A 94 9.73 4.34 -20.93
CA PRO A 94 9.63 5.80 -21.09
C PRO A 94 8.25 6.31 -21.52
N ASP A 95 7.51 5.50 -22.29
CA ASP A 95 6.16 5.85 -22.77
C ASP A 95 5.06 5.56 -21.74
N ALA A 96 5.41 5.06 -20.55
CA ALA A 96 4.46 4.86 -19.47
C ALA A 96 3.97 6.20 -18.91
N LYS A 97 2.67 6.28 -18.61
CA LYS A 97 2.06 7.46 -17.96
C LYS A 97 1.65 7.11 -16.55
N VAL A 98 2.03 7.94 -15.59
CA VAL A 98 1.70 7.79 -14.17
C VAL A 98 0.86 8.98 -13.73
N GLU A 99 -0.38 8.72 -13.34
CA GLU A 99 -1.30 9.73 -12.83
C GLU A 99 -1.63 9.46 -11.37
N GLN A 100 -1.28 10.40 -10.49
CA GLN A 100 -1.60 10.31 -9.08
C GLN A 100 -3.03 10.80 -8.81
N LYS A 101 -3.83 9.94 -8.17
CA LYS A 101 -5.14 10.29 -7.60
C LYS A 101 -5.06 10.26 -6.07
N HIS A 102 -6.16 10.60 -5.40
CA HIS A 102 -6.19 10.71 -3.94
C HIS A 102 -5.82 9.41 -3.19
N ASN A 103 -6.29 8.25 -3.67
CA ASN A 103 -6.06 6.94 -3.04
C ASN A 103 -5.36 5.93 -3.93
N ASP A 104 -5.16 6.30 -5.18
CA ASP A 104 -4.77 5.40 -6.24
C ASP A 104 -3.74 6.09 -7.13
N VAL A 105 -2.86 5.30 -7.73
CA VAL A 105 -2.02 5.73 -8.83
C VAL A 105 -2.46 4.96 -10.06
N VAL A 106 -2.78 5.66 -11.14
CA VAL A 106 -3.14 5.05 -12.42
C VAL A 106 -1.90 5.01 -13.29
N VAL A 107 -1.53 3.82 -13.74
CA VAL A 107 -0.40 3.61 -14.63
C VAL A 107 -0.93 3.14 -15.97
N THR A 108 -0.63 3.87 -17.03
CA THR A 108 -0.88 3.46 -18.40
C THR A 108 0.43 2.98 -19.00
N LEU A 109 0.50 1.72 -19.37
CA LEU A 109 1.66 1.08 -19.96
C LEU A 109 1.46 0.93 -21.48
N PRO A 110 2.51 1.19 -22.28
CA PRO A 110 2.53 0.80 -23.69
C PRO A 110 2.56 -0.73 -23.82
N GLN A 111 2.72 -1.24 -25.03
CA GLN A 111 2.93 -2.66 -25.26
C GLN A 111 4.15 -3.14 -24.47
N LEU A 112 3.96 -4.19 -23.66
CA LEU A 112 5.02 -4.79 -22.87
C LEU A 112 5.74 -5.88 -23.67
N ASN A 113 7.07 -5.91 -23.58
CA ASN A 113 7.87 -6.96 -24.23
C ASN A 113 7.98 -8.24 -23.38
N GLU A 114 7.80 -8.09 -22.07
CA GLU A 114 7.89 -9.14 -21.04
C GLU A 114 6.98 -8.82 -19.84
N ASP A 115 6.75 -9.82 -19.00
CA ASP A 115 5.94 -9.68 -17.78
C ASP A 115 6.70 -8.89 -16.71
N ILE A 116 6.04 -7.88 -16.14
CA ILE A 116 6.59 -7.03 -15.08
C ILE A 116 5.75 -7.08 -13.81
N GLU A 117 6.41 -6.86 -12.68
CA GLU A 117 5.77 -6.51 -11.43
C GLU A 117 5.87 -5.01 -11.18
N ILE A 118 4.78 -4.41 -10.70
CA ILE A 118 4.66 -2.96 -10.48
C ILE A 118 4.07 -2.66 -9.09
N SER A 119 4.59 -1.63 -8.42
CA SER A 119 4.11 -1.19 -7.11
C SER A 119 4.34 0.31 -6.92
N ALA A 120 3.48 0.94 -6.13
CA ALA A 120 3.68 2.31 -5.65
C ALA A 120 4.59 2.32 -4.41
N PHE A 121 5.50 3.28 -4.42
CA PHE A 121 6.43 3.61 -3.35
C PHE A 121 6.21 5.05 -2.90
N GLY A 122 6.60 5.36 -1.67
CA GLY A 122 6.42 6.68 -1.10
C GLY A 122 7.58 7.07 -0.20
N ILE A 123 7.97 8.33 -0.29
CA ILE A 123 8.81 8.99 0.72
C ILE A 123 7.90 9.90 1.54
N PRO A 124 7.77 9.67 2.86
CA PRO A 124 6.97 10.53 3.73
C PRO A 124 7.71 11.83 4.05
N GLY A 125 6.96 12.92 4.16
CA GLY A 125 7.34 14.11 4.91
C GLY A 125 7.27 13.87 6.43
N THR A 126 7.53 14.92 7.21
CA THR A 126 7.70 14.83 8.67
C THR A 126 6.42 14.45 9.44
N VAL A 127 5.25 14.84 8.94
CA VAL A 127 3.95 14.62 9.58
C VAL A 127 3.11 13.56 8.87
N ASP A 128 3.71 12.88 7.90
CA ASP A 128 3.02 11.96 7.01
C ASP A 128 2.59 10.68 7.68
N GLN A 129 1.44 10.19 7.21
CA GLN A 129 0.72 9.08 7.81
C GLN A 129 0.30 8.05 6.76
N LYS A 130 0.19 6.79 7.18
CA LYS A 130 -0.31 5.68 6.37
C LYS A 130 -1.63 5.18 6.95
N ARG A 131 -2.60 4.94 6.07
CA ARG A 131 -3.90 4.30 6.36
C ARG A 131 -3.70 2.82 6.61
N MET A 132 -4.23 2.34 7.73
CA MET A 132 -4.28 0.93 8.07
C MET A 132 -5.73 0.46 8.08
N LYS A 133 -6.01 -0.66 7.41
CA LYS A 133 -7.31 -1.34 7.47
C LYS A 133 -7.20 -2.48 8.47
N MET A 134 -8.01 -2.46 9.51
CA MET A 134 -8.19 -3.59 10.40
C MET A 134 -9.47 -4.34 10.02
N ALA A 135 -9.38 -5.67 9.93
CA ALA A 135 -10.53 -6.53 9.70
C ALA A 135 -10.67 -7.49 10.88
N ILE A 136 -11.81 -7.44 11.56
CA ILE A 136 -12.15 -8.37 12.63
C ILE A 136 -13.01 -9.48 12.03
N PHE A 137 -12.55 -10.72 12.13
CA PHE A 137 -13.29 -11.89 11.66
C PHE A 137 -13.77 -12.71 12.86
N GLY A 138 -15.06 -13.04 12.87
CA GLY A 138 -15.66 -13.86 13.90
C GLY A 138 -16.96 -14.49 13.39
N LYS A 139 -17.50 -15.45 14.14
CA LYS A 139 -18.86 -15.93 13.90
C LYS A 139 -19.84 -14.78 14.12
N LYS A 140 -20.96 -14.78 13.38
CA LYS A 140 -22.04 -13.82 13.61
C LYS A 140 -22.43 -13.91 15.09
N PRO A 141 -22.45 -12.79 15.80
CA PRO A 141 -22.73 -12.83 17.20
C PRO A 141 -24.21 -13.13 17.44
N THR A 142 -24.47 -14.00 18.41
CA THR A 142 -25.80 -14.21 18.97
C THR A 142 -26.19 -12.97 19.78
N GLN A 143 -27.38 -12.42 19.52
CA GLN A 143 -27.85 -11.18 20.17
C GLN A 143 -27.78 -11.25 21.69
N GLY A 144 -27.46 -10.12 22.34
CA GLY A 144 -27.66 -9.92 23.79
C GLY A 144 -26.46 -10.17 24.71
N ARG A 145 -25.23 -10.25 24.20
CA ARG A 145 -24.03 -10.30 25.05
C ARG A 145 -22.95 -9.32 24.59
N ASP A 146 -22.29 -8.66 25.54
CA ASP A 146 -21.10 -7.85 25.29
C ASP A 146 -19.96 -8.72 24.75
N TRP A 147 -19.34 -8.30 23.64
CA TRP A 147 -18.20 -9.03 23.08
C TRP A 147 -16.90 -8.39 23.56
N LYS A 148 -16.02 -9.21 24.14
CA LYS A 148 -14.64 -8.83 24.40
C LYS A 148 -13.79 -9.24 23.21
N LEU A 149 -13.31 -8.26 22.45
CA LEU A 149 -12.21 -8.46 21.51
C LEU A 149 -10.96 -8.75 22.34
N LYS A 150 -10.34 -9.92 22.15
CA LYS A 150 -9.01 -10.18 22.71
C LYS A 150 -7.98 -9.68 21.71
N ASP A 151 -7.41 -8.51 21.98
CA ASP A 151 -6.07 -8.18 21.48
C ASP A 151 -5.03 -8.63 22.52
N GLN A 152 -3.85 -9.06 22.06
CA GLN A 152 -2.68 -9.25 22.93
C GLN A 152 -2.21 -7.90 23.54
N PRO A 153 -1.48 -7.92 24.67
CA PRO A 153 -1.94 -7.33 25.92
C PRO A 153 -1.77 -5.80 25.98
N ASN A 154 -2.74 -5.16 26.64
CA ASN A 154 -2.71 -3.82 27.23
C ASN A 154 -3.44 -2.66 26.52
N THR A 155 -4.46 -2.91 25.69
CA THR A 155 -5.50 -1.88 25.51
C THR A 155 -6.86 -2.48 25.14
N PRO A 156 -7.91 -2.37 25.98
CA PRO A 156 -9.25 -2.75 25.56
C PRO A 156 -9.80 -1.74 24.53
N LEU A 157 -10.06 -2.20 23.31
CA LEU A 157 -10.82 -1.45 22.30
C LEU A 157 -12.32 -1.66 22.53
N PHE A 158 -13.00 -0.63 23.01
CA PHE A 158 -14.46 -0.61 23.08
C PHE A 158 -15.03 -0.16 21.73
N VAL A 159 -15.77 -1.06 21.06
CA VAL A 159 -16.53 -0.72 19.85
C VAL A 159 -17.97 -0.45 20.25
N THR A 160 -18.33 0.82 20.43
CA THR A 160 -19.73 1.22 20.61
C THR A 160 -20.41 1.34 19.25
N LYS A 161 -21.59 0.73 19.13
CA LYS A 161 -22.48 0.92 17.98
C LYS A 161 -23.02 2.35 18.07
N LYS A 162 -22.62 3.24 17.16
CA LYS A 162 -23.36 4.50 16.97
C LYS A 162 -24.73 4.10 16.44
N SER A 163 -25.78 4.35 17.23
CA SER A 163 -27.14 4.38 16.71
C SER A 163 -27.24 5.63 15.85
N GLU A 164 -27.33 5.47 14.53
CA GLU A 164 -27.83 6.55 13.69
C GLU A 164 -29.36 6.61 13.85
N PRO A 165 -29.94 7.83 13.89
CA PRO A 165 -31.39 8.04 13.94
C PRO A 165 -32.09 7.57 12.67
#